data_AF-A0AA36J0Y8-F1
#
_entry.id   AF-A0AA36J0Y8-F1
#
_cell.length_a   1.000
_cell.length_b   1.000
_cell.length_c   1.000
_cell.angle_alpha   90.00
_cell.angle_beta   90.00
_cell.angle_gamma   90.00
#
_symmetry.space_group_name_H-M   'P 1'
#
loop_
_entity.id
_entity.type
_entity.pdbx_description
1 polymer ?
#
loop_
_entity_poly.entity_id
_entity_poly.type
_entity_poly.pdbx_seq_one_letter_code
_entity_poly.pdbx_strand_id
1 'polypeptide(L)'
;MAVAAAAAVGARRGRNRGQLLVVEQELSRKAKENDAKRQQNEVAQSILDKYDADKNGTLSPKELKAMLADYSLHRFKAEVRPTAEDLVFLFRLFDNGGKAGGGKADGVIDRSEILSILGAWGDFMKQKEIVQNLSSKFDKDDNHAIDEEELQVSVASLIPCDTGCDEQIARQARDHKVGHARGGCLWQRHSQ
;
A
#
# COMPACT_ATOMS: atom_id res chain seq x y z
N MET A 1 -60.39 7.40 -1.16
CA MET A 1 -59.62 7.88 -2.33
C MET A 1 -58.49 8.87 -1.98
N ALA A 2 -58.60 9.70 -0.92
CA ALA A 2 -57.60 10.74 -0.62
C ALA A 2 -56.20 10.25 -0.16
N VAL A 3 -56.10 9.05 0.42
CA VAL A 3 -54.85 8.52 1.00
C VAL A 3 -53.82 8.11 -0.07
N ALA A 4 -54.27 7.65 -1.25
CA ALA A 4 -53.40 7.24 -2.34
C ALA A 4 -52.71 8.43 -3.03
N ALA A 5 -53.35 9.59 -3.07
CA ALA A 5 -52.82 10.80 -3.69
C ALA A 5 -51.65 11.41 -2.87
N ALA A 6 -51.74 11.38 -1.54
CA ALA A 6 -50.69 11.88 -0.66
C ALA A 6 -49.39 11.05 -0.73
N ALA A 7 -49.51 9.72 -0.81
CA ALA A 7 -48.36 8.82 -0.96
C ALA A 7 -47.64 9.00 -2.31
N ALA A 8 -48.40 9.19 -3.41
CA ALA A 8 -47.83 9.41 -4.74
C ALA A 8 -47.07 10.76 -4.85
N VAL A 9 -47.56 11.81 -4.17
CA VAL A 9 -46.89 13.12 -4.12
C VAL A 9 -45.63 13.08 -3.27
N GLY A 10 -45.64 12.35 -2.14
CA GLY A 10 -44.45 12.12 -1.30
C GLY A 10 -43.33 11.37 -2.04
N ALA A 11 -43.66 10.30 -2.77
CA ALA A 11 -42.69 9.53 -3.55
C ALA A 11 -42.03 10.34 -4.68
N ARG A 12 -42.79 11.19 -5.39
CA ARG A 12 -42.26 12.07 -6.43
C ARG A 12 -41.33 13.16 -5.87
N ARG A 13 -41.70 13.77 -4.73
CA ARG A 13 -40.85 14.78 -4.06
C ARG A 13 -39.56 14.16 -3.50
N GLY A 14 -39.63 12.94 -2.98
CA GLY A 14 -38.45 12.19 -2.51
C GLY A 14 -37.48 11.84 -3.64
N ARG A 15 -37.98 11.35 -4.78
CA ARG A 15 -37.15 10.99 -5.94
C ARG A 15 -36.43 12.20 -6.54
N ASN A 16 -37.11 13.35 -6.66
CA ASN A 16 -36.50 14.59 -7.16
C ASN A 16 -35.39 15.12 -6.21
N ARG A 17 -35.60 15.05 -4.89
CA ARG A 17 -34.57 15.41 -3.91
C ARG A 17 -33.37 14.46 -3.94
N GLY A 18 -33.61 13.16 -4.07
CA GLY A 18 -32.54 12.16 -4.22
C GLY A 18 -31.70 12.40 -5.47
N GLN A 19 -32.33 12.69 -6.61
CA GLN A 19 -31.63 13.02 -7.85
C GLN A 19 -30.82 14.33 -7.73
N LEU A 20 -31.37 15.36 -7.08
CA LEU A 20 -30.67 16.63 -6.87
C LEU A 20 -29.40 16.44 -6.02
N LEU A 21 -29.48 15.66 -4.94
CA LEU A 21 -28.34 15.38 -4.06
C LEU A 21 -27.23 14.61 -4.78
N VAL A 22 -27.58 13.64 -5.63
CA VAL A 22 -26.60 12.89 -6.44
C VAL A 22 -25.89 13.82 -7.43
N VAL A 23 -26.62 14.71 -8.09
CA VAL A 23 -26.03 15.71 -9.00
C VAL A 23 -25.11 16.68 -8.26
N GLU A 24 -25.52 17.15 -7.08
CA GLU A 24 -24.70 18.04 -6.25
C GLU A 24 -23.40 17.36 -5.79
N GLN A 25 -23.47 16.10 -5.36
CA GLN A 25 -22.30 15.30 -5.00
C GLN A 25 -21.36 15.08 -6.19
N GLU A 26 -21.91 14.75 -7.37
CA GLU A 26 -21.15 14.60 -8.61
C GLU A 26 -20.40 15.89 -8.99
N LEU A 27 -21.08 17.04 -8.91
CA LEU A 27 -20.49 18.34 -9.20
C LEU A 27 -19.39 18.69 -8.18
N SER A 28 -19.64 18.44 -6.89
CA SER A 28 -18.64 18.66 -5.84
C SER A 28 -17.40 17.77 -6.05
N ARG A 29 -17.60 16.49 -6.42
CA ARG A 29 -16.50 15.57 -6.73
C ARG A 29 -15.71 16.07 -7.93
N LYS A 30 -16.37 16.44 -9.03
CA LYS A 30 -15.70 16.96 -10.23
C LYS A 30 -14.96 18.27 -9.96
N ALA A 31 -15.53 19.16 -9.14
CA ALA A 31 -14.85 20.39 -8.73
C ALA A 31 -13.56 20.09 -7.95
N LYS A 32 -13.63 19.21 -6.95
CA LYS A 32 -12.46 18.78 -6.18
C LYS A 32 -11.39 18.10 -7.04
N GLU A 33 -11.80 17.24 -7.97
CA GLU A 33 -10.88 16.58 -8.92
C GLU A 33 -10.20 17.60 -9.84
N ASN A 34 -10.95 18.59 -10.35
CA ASN A 34 -10.39 19.63 -11.19
C ASN A 34 -9.43 20.54 -10.41
N ASP A 35 -9.77 20.92 -9.19
CA ASP A 35 -8.90 21.72 -8.33
C ASP A 35 -7.60 20.97 -8.00
N ALA A 36 -7.70 19.67 -7.68
CA ALA A 36 -6.53 18.83 -7.46
C ALA A 36 -5.65 18.73 -8.73
N LYS A 37 -6.25 18.55 -9.91
CA LYS A 37 -5.52 18.55 -11.18
C LYS A 37 -4.84 19.87 -11.47
N ARG A 38 -5.48 21.00 -11.16
CA ARG A 38 -4.86 22.33 -11.33
C ARG A 38 -3.64 22.50 -10.43
N GLN A 39 -3.77 22.14 -9.15
CA GLN A 39 -2.65 22.17 -8.21
C GLN A 39 -1.50 21.26 -8.66
N GLN A 40 -1.82 20.04 -9.11
CA GLN A 40 -0.83 19.12 -9.67
C GLN A 40 -0.11 19.73 -10.88
N ASN A 41 -0.85 20.30 -11.83
CA ASN A 41 -0.26 20.94 -13.00
C ASN A 41 0.63 22.13 -12.64
N GLU A 42 0.23 22.96 -11.68
CA GLU A 42 1.02 24.10 -11.22
C GLU A 42 2.35 23.66 -10.59
N VAL A 43 2.32 22.64 -9.74
CA VAL A 43 3.54 22.07 -9.13
C VAL A 43 4.43 21.43 -10.19
N ALA A 44 3.85 20.60 -11.07
CA ALA A 44 4.59 19.96 -12.17
C ALA A 44 5.23 21.00 -13.10
N GLN A 45 4.51 22.09 -13.41
CA GLN A 45 5.05 23.19 -14.21
C GLN A 45 6.23 23.87 -13.51
N SER A 46 6.11 24.15 -12.21
CA SER A 46 7.21 24.78 -11.46
C SER A 46 8.48 23.91 -11.37
N ILE A 47 8.32 22.59 -11.48
CA ILE A 47 9.43 21.64 -11.51
C ILE A 47 10.04 21.61 -12.91
N LEU A 48 9.22 21.51 -13.95
CA LEU A 48 9.69 21.60 -15.34
C LEU A 48 10.44 22.91 -15.56
N ASP A 49 9.90 24.06 -15.17
CA ASP A 49 10.54 25.36 -15.36
C ASP A 49 11.96 25.44 -14.73
N LYS A 50 12.28 24.58 -13.76
CA LYS A 50 13.61 24.50 -13.12
C LYS A 50 14.55 23.51 -13.78
N TYR A 51 14.06 22.35 -14.22
CA TYR A 51 14.90 21.22 -14.65
C TYR A 51 14.79 20.88 -16.14
N ASP A 52 13.70 21.30 -16.80
CA ASP A 52 13.48 21.18 -18.24
C ASP A 52 14.35 22.21 -18.97
N ALA A 53 15.59 21.82 -19.27
CA ALA A 53 16.58 22.71 -19.85
C ALA A 53 16.30 22.96 -21.34
N ASP A 54 15.73 21.96 -22.02
CA ASP A 54 15.37 22.04 -23.44
C ASP A 54 13.95 22.58 -23.69
N LYS A 55 13.16 22.80 -22.63
CA LYS A 55 11.80 23.35 -22.64
C LYS A 55 10.84 22.53 -23.50
N ASN A 56 11.07 21.22 -23.55
CA ASN A 56 10.26 20.32 -24.35
C ASN A 56 8.96 19.92 -23.62
N GLY A 57 8.82 20.29 -22.33
CA GLY A 57 7.65 20.00 -21.49
C GLY A 57 7.64 18.58 -20.91
N THR A 58 8.75 17.84 -21.02
CA THR A 58 9.00 16.50 -20.49
C THR A 58 10.36 16.47 -19.79
N LEU A 59 10.65 15.41 -19.02
CA LEU A 59 11.98 15.23 -18.41
C LEU A 59 12.74 14.09 -19.05
N SER A 60 13.94 14.40 -19.54
CA SER A 60 14.90 13.40 -19.97
C SER A 60 15.55 12.70 -18.76
N PRO A 61 16.17 11.51 -18.92
CA PRO A 61 16.80 10.79 -17.81
C PRO A 61 17.89 11.59 -17.07
N LYS A 62 18.58 12.50 -17.78
CA LYS A 62 19.62 13.35 -17.19
C LYS A 62 19.02 14.42 -16.28
N GLU A 63 17.92 15.04 -16.72
CA GLU A 63 17.21 16.07 -15.96
C GLU A 63 16.49 15.45 -14.76
N LEU A 64 15.89 14.27 -14.95
CA LEU A 64 15.28 13.51 -13.87
C LEU A 64 16.30 13.18 -12.77
N LYS A 65 17.53 12.78 -13.15
CA LYS A 65 18.59 12.49 -12.18
C LYS A 65 18.94 13.71 -11.33
N ALA A 66 19.06 14.89 -11.95
CA ALA A 66 19.35 16.14 -11.24
C ALA A 66 18.21 16.50 -10.29
N MET A 67 16.96 16.43 -10.77
CA MET A 67 15.77 16.69 -9.97
C MET A 67 15.68 15.77 -8.73
N LEU A 68 15.91 14.47 -8.90
CA LEU A 68 15.84 13.50 -7.79
C LEU A 68 16.97 13.68 -6.79
N ALA A 69 18.17 14.05 -7.23
CA ALA A 69 19.29 14.35 -6.33
C ALA A 69 18.96 15.58 -5.46
N ASP A 70 18.47 16.65 -6.07
CA ASP A 70 18.08 17.87 -5.35
C ASP A 70 16.90 17.62 -4.40
N TYR A 71 15.91 16.82 -4.83
CA TYR A 71 14.79 16.43 -3.97
C TYR A 71 15.25 15.64 -2.74
N SER A 72 16.18 14.68 -2.92
CA SER A 72 16.73 13.87 -1.84
C SER A 72 17.49 14.74 -0.83
N LEU A 73 18.28 15.70 -1.31
CA LEU A 73 19.00 16.64 -0.47
C LEU A 73 18.04 17.55 0.31
N HIS A 74 17.04 18.14 -0.34
CA HIS A 74 16.10 19.05 0.31
C HIS A 74 15.20 18.35 1.32
N ARG A 75 14.69 17.15 0.98
CA ARG A 75 13.66 16.49 1.79
C ARG A 75 14.21 15.59 2.89
N PHE A 76 15.32 14.92 2.62
CA PHE A 76 15.92 13.91 3.51
C PHE A 76 17.31 14.31 4.00
N LYS A 77 17.89 15.44 3.54
CA LYS A 77 19.25 15.89 3.88
C LYS A 77 20.33 14.82 3.60
N ALA A 78 20.01 13.88 2.71
CA ALA A 78 20.88 12.78 2.35
C ALA A 78 21.34 13.00 0.91
N GLU A 79 22.65 12.93 0.68
CA GLU A 79 23.25 12.99 -0.65
C GLU A 79 23.12 11.64 -1.37
N VAL A 80 21.89 11.13 -1.47
CA VAL A 80 21.61 9.92 -2.24
C VAL A 80 21.40 10.32 -3.69
N ARG A 81 22.39 10.00 -4.52
CA ARG A 81 22.27 10.16 -5.97
C ARG A 81 21.65 8.91 -6.58
N PRO A 82 20.58 9.03 -7.38
CA PRO A 82 20.03 7.89 -8.10
C PRO A 82 21.08 7.28 -9.02
N THR A 83 21.16 5.95 -9.02
CA THR A 83 21.96 5.19 -9.98
C THR A 83 21.28 5.17 -11.35
N ALA A 84 22.00 4.74 -12.39
CA ALA A 84 21.38 4.60 -13.71
C ALA A 84 20.28 3.52 -13.71
N GLU A 85 20.42 2.49 -12.90
CA GLU A 85 19.44 1.41 -12.73
C GLU A 85 18.16 1.92 -12.07
N ASP A 86 18.27 2.77 -11.05
CA ASP A 86 17.13 3.42 -10.41
C ASP A 86 16.33 4.25 -11.41
N LEU A 87 17.02 4.98 -12.29
CA LEU A 87 16.38 5.77 -13.34
C LEU A 87 15.67 4.86 -14.35
N VAL A 88 16.32 3.80 -14.82
CA VAL A 88 15.70 2.83 -15.74
C VAL A 88 14.48 2.16 -15.11
N PHE A 89 14.54 1.85 -13.82
CA PHE A 89 13.41 1.31 -13.07
C PHE A 89 12.26 2.31 -12.99
N LEU A 90 12.54 3.57 -12.62
CA LEU A 90 11.53 4.63 -12.56
C LEU A 90 10.89 4.89 -13.92
N PHE A 91 11.68 4.95 -15.00
CA PHE A 91 11.14 5.03 -16.35
C PHE A 91 10.24 3.84 -16.63
N ARG A 92 10.69 2.60 -16.46
CA ARG A 92 9.82 1.42 -16.69
C ARG A 92 8.54 1.39 -15.85
N LEU A 93 8.56 1.95 -14.66
CA LEU A 93 7.43 1.94 -13.74
C LEU A 93 6.39 3.01 -14.11
N PHE A 94 6.85 4.20 -14.53
CA PHE A 94 6.02 5.38 -14.71
C PHE A 94 5.80 5.80 -16.17
N ASP A 95 6.67 5.41 -17.10
CA ASP A 95 6.51 5.52 -18.56
C ASP A 95 5.51 4.46 -19.07
N ASN A 96 4.32 4.48 -18.47
CA ASN A 96 3.15 3.76 -18.95
C ASN A 96 2.20 4.78 -19.62
N GLY A 97 2.80 5.69 -20.39
CA GLY A 97 2.20 6.69 -21.27
C GLY A 97 0.82 7.16 -20.87
N GLY A 98 0.67 7.79 -19.69
CA GLY A 98 -0.46 8.61 -19.22
C GLY A 98 -1.92 8.16 -19.49
N LYS A 99 -2.15 6.99 -20.08
CA LYS A 99 -3.44 6.55 -20.62
C LYS A 99 -3.85 5.29 -19.89
N ALA A 100 -4.99 5.39 -19.20
CA ALA A 100 -5.75 4.27 -18.69
C ALA A 100 -6.14 3.34 -19.86
N GLY A 101 -5.22 2.46 -20.27
CA GLY A 101 -5.41 1.62 -21.45
C GLY A 101 -4.18 0.93 -22.03
N GLY A 102 -3.05 0.85 -21.32
CA GLY A 102 -1.87 0.13 -21.82
C GLY A 102 -1.25 0.79 -23.06
N GLY A 103 -1.12 2.11 -23.03
CA GLY A 103 -0.37 2.85 -24.05
C GLY A 103 1.09 2.40 -24.08
N LYS A 104 1.68 2.36 -25.28
CA LYS A 104 3.13 2.15 -25.44
C LYS A 104 3.88 3.20 -24.61
N ALA A 105 4.88 2.74 -23.87
CA ALA A 105 5.93 3.59 -23.31
C ALA A 105 6.43 4.53 -24.41
N ASP A 106 6.29 5.83 -24.20
CA ASP A 106 6.70 6.86 -25.15
C ASP A 106 8.13 7.34 -24.89
N GLY A 107 8.78 6.78 -23.86
CA GLY A 107 10.19 7.02 -23.56
C GLY A 107 10.43 8.37 -22.90
N VAL A 108 9.37 9.08 -22.52
CA VAL A 108 9.42 10.42 -21.95
C VAL A 108 8.57 10.48 -20.69
N ILE A 109 8.97 11.34 -19.75
CA ILE A 109 8.20 11.55 -18.52
C ILE A 109 7.42 12.84 -18.68
N ASP A 110 6.09 12.72 -18.68
CA ASP A 110 5.18 13.86 -18.79
C ASP A 110 4.89 14.52 -17.42
N ARG A 111 4.17 15.65 -17.45
CA ARG A 111 3.79 16.43 -16.25
C ARG A 111 3.07 15.62 -15.18
N SER A 112 2.23 14.68 -15.59
CA SER A 112 1.46 13.84 -14.67
C SER A 112 2.31 12.72 -14.04
N GLU A 113 3.32 12.28 -14.78
CA GLU A 113 4.26 11.25 -14.34
C GLU A 113 5.34 11.80 -13.40
N ILE A 114 5.78 13.06 -13.57
CA ILE A 114 6.77 13.71 -12.68
C ILE A 114 6.36 13.64 -11.20
N LEU A 115 5.10 13.98 -10.90
CA LEU A 115 4.61 13.97 -9.52
C LEU A 115 4.54 12.55 -8.96
N SER A 116 4.16 11.59 -9.81
CA SER A 116 4.09 10.19 -9.44
C SER A 116 5.47 9.63 -9.11
N ILE A 117 6.49 9.99 -9.89
CA ILE A 117 7.89 9.63 -9.65
C ILE A 117 8.40 10.24 -8.35
N LEU A 118 8.13 11.53 -8.10
CA LEU A 118 8.57 12.19 -6.85
C LEU A 118 7.92 11.57 -5.61
N GLY A 119 6.63 11.20 -5.70
CA GLY A 119 5.94 10.47 -4.64
C GLY A 119 6.58 9.10 -4.38
N ALA A 120 6.77 8.31 -5.44
CA ALA A 120 7.34 6.97 -5.34
C ALA A 120 8.80 6.97 -4.86
N TRP A 121 9.62 7.91 -5.34
CA TRP A 121 10.98 8.08 -4.84
C TRP A 121 11.01 8.49 -3.37
N GLY A 122 10.09 9.37 -2.96
CA GLY A 122 9.93 9.75 -1.55
C GLY A 122 9.56 8.56 -0.68
N ASP A 123 8.66 7.69 -1.13
CA ASP A 123 8.26 6.49 -0.39
C ASP A 123 9.35 5.42 -0.38
N PHE A 124 10.07 5.24 -1.50
CA PHE A 124 11.27 4.40 -1.56
C PHE A 124 12.31 4.83 -0.54
N MET A 125 12.57 6.14 -0.41
CA MET A 125 13.55 6.65 0.55
C MET A 125 13.12 6.42 2.01
N LYS A 126 11.83 6.55 2.34
CA LYS A 126 11.32 6.21 3.68
C LYS A 126 11.47 4.71 3.97
N GLN A 127 11.14 3.87 2.99
CA GLN A 127 11.28 2.43 3.13
C GLN A 127 12.75 2.04 3.25
N LYS A 128 13.66 2.68 2.50
CA LYS A 128 15.09 2.47 2.59
C LYS A 128 15.61 2.81 3.99
N GLU A 129 15.14 3.90 4.60
CA GLU A 129 15.48 4.23 5.99
C GLU A 129 14.99 3.16 6.98
N ILE A 130 13.77 2.64 6.80
CA ILE A 130 13.24 1.55 7.64
C ILE A 130 14.06 0.27 7.45
N VAL A 131 14.34 -0.11 6.20
CA VAL A 131 15.12 -1.31 5.86
C VAL A 131 16.55 -1.17 6.35
N GLN A 132 17.18 0.00 6.23
CA GLN A 132 18.50 0.24 6.81
C GLN A 132 18.47 0.10 8.33
N ASN A 133 17.50 0.71 9.01
CA ASN A 133 17.33 0.57 10.45
C ASN A 133 17.04 -0.87 10.90
N LEU A 134 16.35 -1.67 10.07
CA LEU A 134 16.14 -3.09 10.33
C LEU A 134 17.42 -3.88 10.07
N SER A 135 18.10 -3.66 8.95
CA SER A 135 19.38 -4.30 8.64
C SER A 135 20.39 -4.05 9.75
N SER A 136 20.64 -2.81 10.17
CA SER A 136 21.59 -2.54 11.27
C SER A 136 21.19 -3.13 12.64
N LYS A 137 19.93 -3.55 12.81
CA LYS A 137 19.48 -4.23 14.04
C LYS A 137 19.65 -5.75 13.97
N PHE A 138 19.62 -6.33 12.79
CA PHE A 138 19.54 -7.77 12.59
C PHE A 138 20.76 -8.37 11.90
N ASP A 139 21.43 -7.60 11.05
CA ASP A 139 22.71 -7.91 10.38
C ASP A 139 23.84 -7.85 11.42
N LYS A 140 24.12 -8.98 12.06
CA LYS A 140 25.13 -9.10 13.11
C LYS A 140 26.52 -9.35 12.54
N ASP A 141 26.60 -9.86 11.31
CA ASP A 141 27.86 -10.16 10.64
C ASP A 141 28.30 -9.04 9.66
N ASP A 142 27.50 -7.97 9.55
CA ASP A 142 27.72 -6.77 8.72
C ASP A 142 27.93 -7.14 7.25
N ASN A 143 27.31 -8.23 6.80
CA ASN A 143 27.43 -8.73 5.43
C ASN A 143 26.46 -8.03 4.46
N HIS A 144 25.62 -7.12 4.96
CA HIS A 144 24.59 -6.36 4.24
C HIS A 144 23.47 -7.23 3.64
N ALA A 145 23.26 -8.43 4.17
CA ALA A 145 22.20 -9.36 3.86
C ALA A 145 21.63 -9.95 5.16
N ILE A 146 20.31 -10.15 5.21
CA ILE A 146 19.69 -10.88 6.32
C ILE A 146 19.64 -12.34 5.89
N ASP A 147 20.46 -13.17 6.53
CA ASP A 147 20.46 -14.60 6.25
C ASP A 147 19.25 -15.33 6.89
N GLU A 148 19.09 -16.61 6.59
CA GLU A 148 17.94 -17.40 7.06
C GLU A 148 17.93 -17.53 8.59
N GLU A 149 19.09 -17.46 9.24
CA GLU A 149 19.25 -17.57 10.69
C GLU A 149 18.85 -16.25 11.38
N GLU A 150 19.19 -15.11 10.78
CA GLU A 150 18.80 -13.76 11.22
C GLU A 150 17.32 -13.45 10.95
N LEU A 151 16.75 -14.01 9.87
CA LEU A 151 15.34 -13.89 9.54
C LEU A 151 14.45 -14.65 10.54
N GLN A 152 14.88 -15.81 11.01
CA GLN A 152 14.15 -16.59 12.02
C GLN A 152 14.04 -15.85 13.36
N VAL A 153 15.10 -15.13 13.77
CA VAL A 153 15.11 -14.34 15.00
C VAL A 153 14.16 -13.14 14.91
N SER A 154 14.08 -12.50 13.74
CA SER A 154 13.20 -11.34 13.52
C SER A 154 11.71 -11.73 13.50
N VAL A 155 11.35 -12.86 12.89
CA VAL A 155 9.97 -13.40 12.92
C VAL A 155 9.56 -13.83 14.32
N ALA A 156 10.45 -14.46 15.09
CA ALA A 156 10.18 -14.86 16.47
C ALA A 156 9.96 -13.65 17.41
N SER A 157 10.59 -12.51 17.13
CA SER A 157 10.44 -11.28 17.94
C SER A 157 9.17 -10.46 17.61
N LEU A 158 8.64 -10.61 16.40
CA LEU A 158 7.47 -9.87 15.89
C LEU A 158 6.14 -10.57 16.10
N ILE A 159 6.16 -11.87 16.41
CA ILE A 159 4.98 -12.58 16.89
C ILE A 159 5.00 -12.43 18.42
N PRO A 160 4.16 -11.56 19.03
CA PRO A 160 3.88 -11.72 20.44
C PRO A 160 3.34 -13.13 20.60
N CYS A 161 4.14 -13.98 21.24
CA CYS A 161 3.73 -15.30 21.63
C CYS A 161 2.66 -15.12 22.71
N ASP A 162 1.42 -14.83 22.28
CA ASP A 162 0.21 -15.09 23.05
C ASP A 162 0.04 -16.62 23.11
N THR A 163 1.03 -17.31 23.67
CA THR A 163 0.88 -18.68 24.15
C THR A 163 0.04 -18.64 25.43
N GLY A 164 -1.24 -18.30 25.26
CA GLY A 164 -2.34 -18.79 26.09
C GLY A 164 -2.86 -20.15 25.59
N CYS A 165 -2.25 -20.75 24.56
CA CYS A 165 -2.73 -22.01 23.96
C CYS A 165 -2.22 -23.29 24.65
N ASP A 166 -1.21 -23.23 25.53
CA ASP A 166 -0.71 -24.46 26.19
C ASP A 166 -1.53 -24.90 27.42
N GLU A 167 -2.34 -24.03 28.01
CA GLU A 167 -3.05 -24.37 29.26
C GLU A 167 -4.41 -25.06 29.04
N GLN A 168 -5.03 -24.94 27.86
CA GLN A 168 -6.29 -25.65 27.54
C GLN A 168 -6.07 -27.12 27.15
N ILE A 169 -4.98 -27.43 26.44
CA ILE A 169 -4.66 -28.82 26.05
C ILE A 169 -4.23 -29.63 27.29
N ALA A 170 -3.52 -29.02 28.24
CA ALA A 170 -3.13 -29.66 29.50
C ALA A 170 -4.32 -29.92 30.46
N ARG A 171 -5.43 -29.19 30.34
CA ARG A 171 -6.67 -29.49 31.09
C ARG A 171 -7.45 -30.65 30.48
N GLN A 172 -7.56 -30.73 29.15
CA GLN A 172 -8.31 -31.80 28.48
C GLN A 172 -7.65 -33.19 28.62
N ALA A 173 -6.32 -33.24 28.80
CA ALA A 173 -5.59 -34.49 29.06
C ALA A 173 -5.74 -35.02 30.51
N ARG A 174 -6.18 -34.19 31.47
CA ARG A 174 -6.38 -34.61 32.87
C ARG A 174 -7.74 -35.26 33.12
N ASP A 175 -8.78 -34.90 32.36
CA ASP A 175 -10.12 -35.48 32.55
C ASP A 175 -10.30 -36.86 31.89
N HIS A 176 -9.46 -37.22 30.91
CA HIS A 176 -9.57 -38.52 30.23
C HIS A 176 -8.92 -39.71 30.98
N LYS A 177 -8.21 -39.46 32.10
CA LYS A 177 -7.49 -40.51 32.85
C LYS A 177 -8.17 -40.98 34.15
N VAL A 178 -9.35 -40.44 34.50
CA VAL A 178 -10.08 -40.82 35.73
C VAL A 178 -11.37 -41.63 35.45
N GLY A 179 -11.71 -41.88 34.19
CA GLY A 179 -12.97 -42.54 33.78
C GLY A 179 -12.90 -44.02 33.39
N HIS A 180 -11.90 -44.80 33.81
CA HIS A 180 -11.81 -46.24 33.47
C HIS A 180 -11.43 -47.10 34.68
N ALA A 181 -12.24 -47.02 35.72
CA ALA A 181 -12.23 -47.99 36.81
C ALA A 181 -13.65 -48.16 37.35
N ARG A 182 -14.48 -48.95 36.66
CA ARG A 182 -15.65 -49.69 37.20
C ARG A 182 -16.34 -50.48 36.08
N GLY A 183 -16.46 -51.79 36.27
CA GLY A 183 -17.55 -52.56 35.64
C GLY A 183 -17.16 -53.73 34.74
N GLY A 184 -16.13 -54.51 35.07
CA GLY A 184 -15.95 -55.85 34.49
C GLY A 184 -16.54 -56.92 35.39
N CYS A 185 -17.82 -57.25 35.22
CA CYS A 185 -18.43 -58.42 35.84
C CYS A 185 -19.44 -59.09 34.88
N LEU A 186 -19.16 -60.37 34.58
CA LEU A 186 -20.10 -61.50 34.62
C LEU A 186 -20.76 -61.99 33.31
N TRP A 187 -20.73 -63.34 33.17
CA TRP A 187 -21.47 -64.28 32.27
C TRP A 187 -20.78 -64.67 30.94
N GLN A 188 -20.13 -65.84 30.85
CA GLN A 188 -20.59 -67.25 30.62
C GLN A 188 -20.38 -67.68 29.16
N ARG A 189 -19.49 -68.66 28.87
CA ARG A 189 -19.64 -70.14 28.89
C ARG A 189 -20.29 -70.69 27.60
N HIS A 190 -19.52 -71.49 26.84
CA HIS A 190 -19.87 -72.71 26.08
C HIS A 190 -18.69 -73.00 25.12
N SER A 191 -17.77 -73.92 25.41
CA SER A 191 -17.82 -75.40 25.26
C SER A 191 -17.90 -75.87 23.80
N GLN A 192 -16.76 -76.28 23.24
CA GLN A 192 -16.49 -77.64 22.77
C GLN A 192 -14.98 -77.87 22.68
#